data_AF-A7ETP1-F1
#
_entry.id   AF-A7ETP1-F1
#
_cell.length_a   1.000
_cell.length_b   1.000
_cell.length_c   1.000
_cell.angle_alpha   90.00
_cell.angle_beta   90.00
_cell.angle_gamma   90.00
#
_symmetry.space_group_name_H-M   'P 1'
#
loop_
_entity.id
_entity.type
_entity.pdbx_description
1 polymer ?
#
loop_
_entity_poly.entity_id
_entity_poly.type
_entity_poly.pdbx_seq_one_letter_code
_entity_poly.pdbx_strand_id
1 'polypeptide(L)'
;MFLFFSLLLLATLGFSSPTFRKRVVTSLDQTAFEEAQQRDETATRAFSSVPITVAACDGSNGQLWDVLTSGKHNDVAGSMLVVNTLACLNFDPRRAAGNTVIMFSCGGRADGGTCLSATTANVLDEAPCDESDFSQTFTFGASNTSADAAAASSVAPAASDVAGIPASTALVTPAAASSIASAASDAAAIPASTALVTPAAISSLSSPSSIAVTAATATVPTGDPTAPLPVTRAGGVLDPSAAAEANALDNTAVKAFSSAALKDASGQCLFVDPTAGDFRQNLIPITLQACDGSQYQAWDIVTSGKHNNVANSVLVVSSLTQGCLNFDPRRPAGDTVIMFSCGGRADGDGLVTNSQLFPFIEKGQTNILLAPVNGNNSTCLAANAAGKLDSTTCSDDKASQSFTIVTTD
;
A
#
# COMPACT_ATOMS: atom_id res chain seq x y z
N MET A 1 9.46 -77.29 -0.27
CA MET A 1 9.37 -77.65 1.15
C MET A 1 10.17 -76.61 1.92
N PHE A 2 9.51 -75.75 2.71
CA PHE A 2 10.08 -74.57 3.40
C PHE A 2 10.71 -73.49 2.50
N LEU A 3 11.00 -72.27 2.97
CA LEU A 3 10.12 -71.26 3.61
C LEU A 3 10.92 -69.95 3.84
N PHE A 4 10.26 -68.78 3.75
CA PHE A 4 10.82 -67.43 3.94
C PHE A 4 11.91 -67.03 2.91
N PHE A 5 12.26 -65.76 2.69
CA PHE A 5 11.92 -64.50 3.39
C PHE A 5 11.40 -63.44 2.41
N SER A 6 10.30 -62.77 2.74
CA SER A 6 9.93 -61.50 2.08
C SER A 6 10.61 -60.35 2.83
N LEU A 7 11.48 -59.58 2.15
CA LEU A 7 12.11 -58.41 2.75
C LEU A 7 11.24 -57.17 2.50
N LEU A 8 10.68 -56.62 3.57
CA LEU A 8 9.71 -55.52 3.54
C LEU A 8 10.43 -54.17 3.39
N LEU A 9 10.29 -53.50 2.25
CA LEU A 9 10.94 -52.21 1.99
C LEU A 9 10.13 -51.05 2.61
N LEU A 10 10.34 -50.80 3.91
CA LEU A 10 9.63 -49.75 4.65
C LEU A 10 10.27 -48.37 4.41
N ALA A 11 9.80 -47.65 3.38
CA ALA A 11 10.21 -46.27 3.11
C ALA A 11 9.50 -45.29 4.05
N THR A 12 10.16 -44.91 5.15
CA THR A 12 9.63 -43.92 6.11
C THR A 12 9.69 -42.50 5.54
N LEU A 13 8.54 -41.97 5.12
CA LEU A 13 8.37 -40.55 4.78
C LEU A 13 8.54 -39.69 6.04
N GLY A 14 9.74 -39.16 6.24
CA GLY A 14 10.03 -38.20 7.31
C GLY A 14 9.43 -36.84 7.01
N PHE A 15 8.21 -36.59 7.50
CA PHE A 15 7.59 -35.27 7.46
C PHE A 15 8.41 -34.28 8.31
N SER A 16 9.12 -33.37 7.66
CA SER A 16 9.81 -32.26 8.33
C SER A 16 8.77 -31.22 8.79
N SER A 17 8.20 -31.41 9.98
CA SER A 17 7.31 -30.42 10.60
C SER A 17 8.02 -29.06 10.70
N PRO A 18 7.43 -27.96 10.20
CA PRO A 18 8.06 -26.65 10.32
C PRO A 18 8.14 -26.28 11.80
N THR A 19 9.37 -26.13 12.32
CA THR A 19 9.58 -25.72 13.71
C THR A 19 9.23 -24.24 13.86
N PHE A 20 7.98 -23.97 14.26
CA PHE A 20 7.52 -22.64 14.65
C PHE A 20 8.35 -22.09 15.82
N ARG A 21 9.45 -21.41 15.52
CA ARG A 21 10.20 -20.63 16.51
C ARG A 21 9.31 -19.50 17.00
N LYS A 22 8.75 -19.66 18.20
CA LYS A 22 8.10 -18.59 18.94
C LYS A 22 9.03 -17.37 18.97
N ARG A 23 8.65 -16.25 18.33
CA ARG A 23 9.38 -14.98 18.48
C ARG A 23 9.28 -14.58 19.95
N VAL A 24 10.39 -14.69 20.67
CA VAL A 24 10.52 -14.11 22.02
C VAL A 24 11.03 -12.69 21.83
N VAL A 25 10.13 -11.71 21.97
CA VAL A 25 10.50 -10.30 22.08
C VAL A 25 11.15 -10.13 23.45
N THR A 26 12.47 -9.93 23.49
CA THR A 26 13.24 -9.83 24.75
C THR A 26 13.09 -8.47 25.44
N SER A 27 12.71 -7.45 24.68
CA SER A 27 12.44 -6.09 25.13
C SER A 27 11.52 -5.43 24.10
N LEU A 28 10.50 -4.69 24.56
CA LEU A 28 9.75 -3.79 23.70
C LEU A 28 10.58 -2.52 23.49
N ASP A 29 10.70 -2.05 22.25
CA ASP A 29 11.16 -0.68 21.99
C ASP A 29 9.98 0.26 22.23
N GLN A 30 10.04 1.02 23.32
CA GLN A 30 8.95 1.89 23.74
C GLN A 30 8.73 3.05 22.76
N THR A 31 9.81 3.58 22.16
CA THR A 31 9.73 4.67 21.20
C THR A 31 9.07 4.20 19.91
N ALA A 32 9.52 3.08 19.37
CA ALA A 32 8.91 2.50 18.16
C ALA A 32 7.47 2.02 18.40
N PHE A 33 7.14 1.60 19.64
CA PHE A 33 5.76 1.28 20.02
C PHE A 33 4.87 2.54 20.03
N GLU A 34 5.30 3.61 20.69
CA GLU A 34 4.55 4.88 20.75
C GLU A 34 4.42 5.55 19.37
N GLU A 35 5.44 5.45 18.52
CA GLU A 35 5.43 5.93 17.13
C GLU A 35 4.47 5.11 16.25
N ALA A 36 4.50 3.78 16.33
CA ALA A 36 3.64 2.90 15.54
C ALA A 36 2.19 2.82 16.05
N GLN A 37 1.88 3.39 17.22
CA GLN A 37 0.59 3.31 17.91
C GLN A 37 0.05 4.70 18.32
N GLN A 38 0.29 5.72 17.49
CA GLN A 38 -0.23 7.07 17.74
C GLN A 38 -1.77 7.10 17.83
N ARG A 39 -2.29 7.76 18.87
CA ARG A 39 -3.73 7.90 19.12
C ARG A 39 -4.34 8.95 18.17
N ASP A 40 -5.43 8.56 17.50
CA ASP A 40 -6.20 9.50 16.66
C ASP A 40 -7.05 10.46 17.53
N GLU A 41 -6.52 11.66 17.76
CA GLU A 41 -7.23 12.75 18.44
C GLU A 41 -8.25 13.47 17.53
N THR A 42 -8.35 13.12 16.25
CA THR A 42 -9.41 13.60 15.35
C THR A 42 -10.64 12.68 15.33
N ALA A 43 -10.56 11.51 15.97
CA ALA A 43 -11.59 10.49 15.89
C ALA A 43 -12.83 10.77 16.76
N THR A 44 -14.01 10.69 16.14
CA THR A 44 -15.30 10.73 16.85
C THR A 44 -15.58 9.36 17.44
N ARG A 45 -15.79 9.30 18.77
CA ARG A 45 -16.02 8.05 19.51
C ARG A 45 -17.50 7.91 19.82
N ALA A 46 -18.15 6.87 19.30
CA ALA A 46 -19.54 6.53 19.66
C ALA A 46 -19.61 5.87 21.05
N PHE A 47 -18.59 5.07 21.37
CA PHE A 47 -18.37 4.50 22.70
C PHE A 47 -16.89 4.63 23.05
N SER A 48 -16.59 4.77 24.34
CA SER A 48 -15.22 4.80 24.83
C SER A 48 -15.10 4.06 26.17
N SER A 49 -14.02 3.27 26.32
CA SER A 49 -13.76 2.40 27.47
C SER A 49 -14.91 1.46 27.83
N VAL A 50 -15.59 0.88 26.83
CA VAL A 50 -16.71 -0.06 27.03
C VAL A 50 -16.29 -1.51 26.80
N PRO A 51 -16.85 -2.49 27.53
CA PRO A 51 -16.75 -3.88 27.13
C PRO A 51 -17.58 -4.15 25.86
N ILE A 52 -17.03 -4.97 24.96
CA ILE A 52 -17.72 -5.53 23.80
C ILE A 52 -17.91 -7.02 24.07
N THR A 53 -19.15 -7.49 24.07
CA THR A 53 -19.51 -8.76 24.72
C THR A 53 -20.35 -9.67 23.83
N VAL A 54 -19.96 -10.95 23.78
CA VAL A 54 -20.81 -12.08 23.36
C VAL A 54 -21.22 -12.95 24.56
N ALA A 55 -20.55 -12.75 25.70
CA ALA A 55 -20.75 -13.45 26.96
C ALA A 55 -20.32 -12.53 28.13
N ALA A 56 -20.56 -12.98 29.36
CA ALA A 56 -20.26 -12.23 30.58
C ALA A 56 -18.78 -11.82 30.71
N CYS A 57 -18.52 -10.51 30.75
CA CYS A 57 -17.19 -9.92 31.02
C CYS A 57 -16.99 -9.58 32.51
N ASP A 58 -15.73 -9.48 32.95
CA ASP A 58 -15.36 -9.09 34.33
C ASP A 58 -15.00 -7.59 34.47
N GLY A 59 -14.87 -6.87 33.35
CA GLY A 59 -14.58 -5.44 33.34
C GLY A 59 -13.12 -5.08 33.59
N SER A 60 -12.21 -6.05 33.56
CA SER A 60 -10.77 -5.79 33.64
C SER A 60 -10.26 -4.94 32.46
N ASN A 61 -9.20 -4.15 32.67
CA ASN A 61 -8.71 -3.16 31.71
C ASN A 61 -8.40 -3.70 30.31
N GLY A 62 -8.09 -5.00 30.16
CA GLY A 62 -7.88 -5.65 28.87
C GLY A 62 -9.16 -5.88 28.05
N GLN A 63 -10.33 -5.71 28.65
CA GLN A 63 -11.66 -5.91 28.04
C GLN A 63 -12.31 -4.59 27.59
N LEU A 64 -11.64 -3.44 27.75
CA LEU A 64 -12.19 -2.12 27.44
C LEU A 64 -11.78 -1.65 26.04
N TRP A 65 -12.76 -1.26 25.24
CA TRP A 65 -12.60 -0.86 23.84
C TRP A 65 -13.22 0.53 23.60
N ASP A 66 -12.66 1.26 22.63
CA ASP A 66 -13.29 2.43 22.02
C ASP A 66 -13.85 2.05 20.64
N VAL A 67 -14.96 2.69 20.25
CA VAL A 67 -15.62 2.50 18.95
C VAL A 67 -15.66 3.84 18.23
N LEU A 68 -14.93 3.93 17.12
CA LEU A 68 -14.72 5.17 16.36
C LEU A 68 -15.59 5.18 15.10
N THR A 69 -16.48 6.17 14.97
CA THR A 69 -17.41 6.32 13.83
C THR A 69 -16.93 7.31 12.77
N SER A 70 -15.87 8.06 13.06
CA SER A 70 -15.07 8.80 12.08
C SER A 70 -13.68 9.12 12.65
N GLY A 71 -12.73 9.47 11.80
CA GLY A 71 -11.38 9.94 12.18
C GLY A 71 -10.40 9.88 11.00
N LYS A 72 -9.12 10.21 11.24
CA LYS A 72 -8.03 10.00 10.27
C LYS A 72 -7.94 8.53 9.82
N HIS A 73 -8.30 7.59 10.70
CA HIS A 73 -8.29 6.15 10.43
C HIS A 73 -9.68 5.55 10.13
N ASN A 74 -10.74 6.36 10.10
CA ASN A 74 -12.09 5.96 9.65
C ASN A 74 -12.73 7.13 8.86
N ASP A 75 -12.51 7.13 7.55
CA ASP A 75 -13.10 8.07 6.58
C ASP A 75 -14.36 7.50 5.88
N VAL A 76 -14.63 6.21 6.03
CA VAL A 76 -15.76 5.52 5.40
C VAL A 76 -17.04 5.73 6.21
N ALA A 77 -17.85 6.68 5.75
CA ALA A 77 -19.15 7.02 6.35
C ALA A 77 -20.06 5.79 6.54
N GLY A 78 -20.57 5.62 7.76
CA GLY A 78 -21.40 4.47 8.16
C GLY A 78 -20.62 3.25 8.62
N SER A 79 -19.28 3.26 8.56
CA SER A 79 -18.43 2.19 9.13
C SER A 79 -17.99 2.50 10.56
N MET A 80 -17.55 1.46 11.28
CA MET A 80 -17.04 1.57 12.65
C MET A 80 -15.66 0.93 12.76
N LEU A 81 -14.75 1.59 13.47
CA LEU A 81 -13.42 1.09 13.78
C LEU A 81 -13.32 0.77 15.27
N VAL A 82 -13.00 -0.47 15.61
CA VAL A 82 -12.95 -0.99 16.99
C VAL A 82 -11.50 -1.07 17.44
N VAL A 83 -11.18 -0.39 18.55
CA VAL A 83 -9.80 -0.25 19.05
C VAL A 83 -9.71 -0.53 20.56
N ASN A 84 -8.58 -1.06 21.02
CA ASN A 84 -8.28 -1.24 22.44
C ASN A 84 -6.91 -0.66 22.74
N THR A 85 -6.85 0.14 23.81
CA THR A 85 -5.71 0.95 24.29
C THR A 85 -5.08 1.83 23.21
N LEU A 86 -4.37 1.28 22.22
CA LEU A 86 -3.88 2.00 21.03
C LEU A 86 -3.97 1.21 19.70
N ALA A 87 -4.38 -0.06 19.71
CA ALA A 87 -4.35 -0.94 18.53
C ALA A 87 -5.74 -1.17 17.92
N CYS A 88 -5.81 -1.31 16.60
CA CYS A 88 -7.03 -1.64 15.87
C CYS A 88 -7.25 -3.15 15.75
N LEU A 89 -8.50 -3.58 15.90
CA LEU A 89 -8.95 -4.90 15.45
C LEU A 89 -8.95 -4.93 13.92
N ASN A 90 -8.21 -5.86 13.34
CA ASN A 90 -7.90 -5.96 11.92
C ASN A 90 -7.94 -7.43 11.46
N PHE A 91 -8.00 -7.66 10.15
CA PHE A 91 -8.20 -8.97 9.53
C PHE A 91 -7.03 -9.31 8.61
N ASP A 92 -6.53 -10.54 8.68
CA ASP A 92 -5.58 -11.07 7.70
C ASP A 92 -6.09 -12.39 7.10
N PRO A 93 -6.78 -12.35 5.94
CA PRO A 93 -7.33 -13.55 5.28
C PRO A 93 -6.25 -14.48 4.71
N ARG A 94 -4.96 -14.17 4.89
CA ARG A 94 -3.83 -15.08 4.58
C ARG A 94 -3.50 -16.01 5.74
N ARG A 95 -4.15 -15.84 6.90
CA ARG A 95 -4.01 -16.72 8.07
C ARG A 95 -5.01 -17.87 8.02
N ALA A 96 -4.73 -18.93 8.79
CA ALA A 96 -5.68 -20.03 8.97
C ALA A 96 -6.88 -19.59 9.80
N ALA A 97 -8.04 -20.20 9.55
CA ALA A 97 -9.23 -20.08 10.39
C ALA A 97 -8.90 -20.32 11.88
N GLY A 98 -9.56 -19.57 12.76
CA GLY A 98 -9.24 -19.47 14.18
C GLY A 98 -8.03 -18.59 14.52
N ASN A 99 -7.50 -17.82 13.56
CA ASN A 99 -6.39 -16.88 13.74
C ASN A 99 -6.43 -15.72 12.70
N THR A 100 -7.59 -15.47 12.08
CA THR A 100 -7.80 -14.44 11.05
C THR A 100 -7.83 -13.03 11.64
N VAL A 101 -8.48 -12.88 12.80
CA VAL A 101 -8.64 -11.62 13.54
C VAL A 101 -7.43 -11.34 14.42
N ILE A 102 -6.90 -10.13 14.33
CA ILE A 102 -5.62 -9.72 14.90
C ILE A 102 -5.63 -8.25 15.35
N MET A 103 -4.77 -7.88 16.29
CA MET A 103 -4.58 -6.48 16.71
C MET A 103 -3.31 -5.90 16.09
N PHE A 104 -3.46 -4.88 15.24
CA PHE A 104 -2.38 -4.25 14.47
C PHE A 104 -2.64 -2.74 14.27
N SER A 105 -1.74 -2.05 13.56
CA SER A 105 -1.96 -0.67 13.13
C SER A 105 -3.18 -0.53 12.21
N CYS A 106 -3.80 0.65 12.29
CA CYS A 106 -5.10 0.95 11.71
C CYS A 106 -5.00 1.28 10.20
N GLY A 107 -5.14 0.27 9.35
CA GLY A 107 -5.02 0.42 7.89
C GLY A 107 -5.39 -0.83 7.07
N GLY A 108 -6.35 -1.62 7.53
CA GLY A 108 -6.88 -2.78 6.78
C GLY A 108 -8.12 -2.43 5.96
N ARG A 109 -8.25 -3.03 4.77
CA ARG A 109 -9.51 -3.02 3.99
C ARG A 109 -10.22 -4.35 4.22
N ALA A 110 -11.44 -4.30 4.74
CA ALA A 110 -12.35 -5.45 4.69
C ALA A 110 -13.06 -5.48 3.33
N ASP A 111 -13.07 -6.63 2.66
CA ASP A 111 -13.92 -6.86 1.49
C ASP A 111 -15.27 -7.39 1.97
N GLY A 112 -16.36 -6.72 1.57
CA GLY A 112 -17.69 -6.97 2.15
C GLY A 112 -18.28 -8.34 1.81
N GLY A 113 -18.76 -9.05 2.83
CA GLY A 113 -19.44 -10.35 2.68
C GLY A 113 -19.21 -11.31 3.86
N THR A 114 -18.15 -11.11 4.65
CA THR A 114 -17.91 -11.81 5.91
C THR A 114 -18.22 -10.94 7.12
N CYS A 115 -18.60 -11.61 8.22
CA CYS A 115 -18.92 -11.04 9.52
C CYS A 115 -18.05 -11.70 10.60
N LEU A 116 -17.81 -10.97 11.69
CA LEU A 116 -17.15 -11.50 12.88
C LEU A 116 -18.03 -12.57 13.54
N SER A 117 -17.46 -13.72 13.89
CA SER A 117 -18.13 -14.78 14.66
C SER A 117 -17.28 -15.22 15.86
N ALA A 118 -17.92 -15.33 17.02
CA ALA A 118 -17.31 -15.90 18.22
C ALA A 118 -17.40 -17.44 18.19
N THR A 119 -16.28 -18.09 17.86
CA THR A 119 -16.21 -19.56 17.82
C THR A 119 -16.41 -20.20 19.20
N THR A 120 -16.81 -21.47 19.22
CA THR A 120 -16.95 -22.28 20.45
C THR A 120 -15.66 -22.49 21.24
N ALA A 121 -14.50 -22.09 20.69
CA ALA A 121 -13.22 -22.03 21.38
C ALA A 121 -12.99 -20.72 22.16
N ASN A 122 -13.96 -19.80 22.17
CA ASN A 122 -13.84 -18.41 22.62
C ASN A 122 -12.78 -17.60 21.84
N VAL A 123 -12.60 -17.94 20.56
CA VAL A 123 -11.73 -17.21 19.62
C VAL A 123 -12.61 -16.50 18.61
N LEU A 124 -12.26 -15.26 18.27
CA LEU A 124 -12.94 -14.43 17.28
C LEU A 124 -12.38 -14.75 15.89
N ASP A 125 -13.26 -15.08 14.94
CA ASP A 125 -12.94 -15.51 13.58
C ASP A 125 -13.90 -14.88 12.57
N GLU A 126 -13.78 -15.19 11.27
CA GLU A 126 -14.75 -14.77 10.25
C GLU A 126 -15.71 -15.90 9.83
N ALA A 127 -16.94 -15.52 9.49
CA ALA A 127 -17.95 -16.38 8.89
C ALA A 127 -18.71 -15.60 7.79
N PRO A 128 -19.43 -16.27 6.86
CA PRO A 128 -20.44 -15.60 6.06
C PRO A 128 -21.50 -14.95 6.97
N CYS A 129 -21.91 -13.73 6.65
CA CYS A 129 -22.88 -12.98 7.47
C CYS A 129 -24.24 -13.71 7.56
N ASP A 130 -24.71 -13.96 8.79
CA ASP A 130 -26.04 -14.51 9.09
C ASP A 130 -26.69 -13.70 10.23
N GLU A 131 -27.76 -12.97 9.92
CA GLU A 131 -28.50 -12.14 10.89
C GLU A 131 -29.20 -12.96 11.99
N SER A 132 -29.29 -14.29 11.85
CA SER A 132 -29.83 -15.21 12.86
C SER A 132 -28.77 -15.85 13.77
N ASP A 133 -27.49 -15.65 13.46
CA ASP A 133 -26.37 -16.22 14.22
C ASP A 133 -25.96 -15.30 15.38
N PHE A 134 -26.38 -15.67 16.60
CA PHE A 134 -26.01 -14.95 17.81
C PHE A 134 -24.49 -14.93 18.09
N SER A 135 -23.68 -15.81 17.48
CA SER A 135 -22.21 -15.71 17.57
C SER A 135 -21.64 -14.49 16.84
N GLN A 136 -22.42 -13.91 15.93
CA GLN A 136 -22.09 -12.69 15.16
C GLN A 136 -22.69 -11.42 15.78
N THR A 137 -23.41 -11.54 16.91
CA THR A 137 -24.07 -10.43 17.60
C THR A 137 -23.25 -9.98 18.82
N PHE A 138 -22.81 -8.72 18.82
CA PHE A 138 -21.96 -8.15 19.88
C PHE A 138 -22.70 -7.04 20.64
N THR A 139 -22.70 -7.10 21.97
CA THR A 139 -23.33 -6.08 22.83
C THR A 139 -22.28 -5.16 23.44
N PHE A 140 -22.50 -3.85 23.33
CA PHE A 140 -21.66 -2.81 23.96
C PHE A 140 -22.13 -2.50 25.38
N GLY A 141 -21.20 -2.38 26.33
CA GLY A 141 -21.48 -1.86 27.68
C GLY A 141 -22.08 -2.84 28.69
N ALA A 142 -22.21 -4.13 28.38
CA ALA A 142 -22.79 -5.14 29.27
C ALA A 142 -21.82 -5.59 30.40
N SER A 143 -21.66 -4.73 31.41
CA SER A 143 -20.92 -5.04 32.65
C SER A 143 -21.80 -5.77 33.68
N ASN A 144 -21.25 -6.78 34.36
CA ASN A 144 -21.98 -7.60 35.34
C ASN A 144 -22.16 -6.92 36.72
N THR A 145 -22.78 -5.74 36.75
CA THR A 145 -23.26 -5.07 37.96
C THR A 145 -24.75 -4.77 37.81
N SER A 146 -25.58 -5.40 38.63
CA SER A 146 -27.03 -5.46 38.49
C SER A 146 -27.75 -4.12 38.72
N ALA A 147 -28.78 -3.86 37.88
CA ALA A 147 -29.71 -2.71 37.89
C ALA A 147 -29.04 -1.37 37.53
N ASP A 148 -29.28 -0.80 36.35
CA ASP A 148 -30.62 -0.31 35.94
C ASP A 148 -31.04 -0.71 34.50
N ALA A 149 -32.30 -0.45 34.12
CA ALA A 149 -32.97 -1.05 32.96
C ALA A 149 -33.41 -0.05 31.86
N ALA A 150 -32.49 0.79 31.35
CA ALA A 150 -32.79 1.67 30.20
C ALA A 150 -31.55 2.15 29.41
N ALA A 151 -31.05 1.37 28.43
CA ALA A 151 -30.14 1.87 27.37
C ALA A 151 -29.97 0.94 26.13
N ALA A 152 -30.97 0.13 25.75
CA ALA A 152 -30.88 -0.66 24.51
C ALA A 152 -31.07 0.24 23.27
N SER A 153 -29.98 0.87 22.80
CA SER A 153 -30.00 1.81 21.68
C SER A 153 -29.50 1.16 20.38
N SER A 154 -30.43 0.67 19.56
CA SER A 154 -30.14 0.15 18.22
C SER A 154 -29.85 1.29 17.25
N VAL A 155 -28.68 1.28 16.60
CA VAL A 155 -28.32 2.27 15.58
C VAL A 155 -29.09 1.98 14.28
N ALA A 156 -30.11 2.78 14.00
CA ALA A 156 -30.79 2.83 12.72
C ALA A 156 -30.11 3.84 11.78
N PRO A 157 -30.12 3.63 10.45
CA PRO A 157 -29.51 4.57 9.50
C PRO A 157 -30.30 5.88 9.44
N ALA A 158 -29.62 7.00 9.72
CA ALA A 158 -30.23 8.32 9.70
C ALA A 158 -30.27 8.92 8.28
N ALA A 159 -31.48 9.17 7.78
CA ALA A 159 -31.69 10.08 6.65
C ALA A 159 -31.59 11.54 7.11
N SER A 160 -31.23 12.44 6.19
CA SER A 160 -31.08 13.87 6.48
C SER A 160 -32.43 14.57 6.74
N ASP A 161 -32.48 15.47 7.73
CA ASP A 161 -33.02 16.81 7.53
C ASP A 161 -32.65 17.81 8.65
N VAL A 162 -32.96 19.10 8.46
CA VAL A 162 -32.43 20.24 9.24
C VAL A 162 -33.45 20.86 10.22
N ALA A 163 -33.06 21.10 11.48
CA ALA A 163 -33.40 22.33 12.26
C ALA A 163 -32.90 22.30 13.73
N GLY A 164 -32.65 23.49 14.33
CA GLY A 164 -32.86 23.73 15.77
C GLY A 164 -31.62 24.03 16.62
N ILE A 165 -31.57 25.24 17.21
CA ILE A 165 -30.64 25.69 18.27
C ILE A 165 -31.52 26.13 19.47
N PRO A 166 -31.09 25.99 20.74
CA PRO A 166 -30.21 26.99 21.36
C PRO A 166 -29.13 26.43 22.32
N ALA A 167 -28.18 27.28 22.71
CA ALA A 167 -27.00 26.93 23.50
C ALA A 167 -27.11 27.37 24.99
N SER A 168 -26.04 27.13 25.77
CA SER A 168 -25.76 27.84 27.03
C SER A 168 -24.26 28.00 27.25
N THR A 169 -23.87 29.07 27.93
CA THR A 169 -22.51 29.62 27.96
C THR A 169 -21.81 29.47 29.31
N ALA A 170 -20.48 29.46 29.29
CA ALA A 170 -19.63 29.89 30.40
C ALA A 170 -18.40 30.64 29.86
N LEU A 171 -18.00 31.74 30.50
CA LEU A 171 -16.85 32.57 30.09
C LEU A 171 -15.68 32.38 31.06
N VAL A 172 -14.45 32.47 30.56
CA VAL A 172 -13.34 33.11 31.30
C VAL A 172 -12.46 33.92 30.33
N THR A 173 -12.11 35.13 30.74
CA THR A 173 -11.11 36.08 30.18
C THR A 173 -10.22 36.53 31.35
N PRO A 174 -9.05 37.22 31.19
CA PRO A 174 -8.57 38.07 30.08
C PRO A 174 -7.12 37.68 29.63
N ALA A 175 -6.26 38.46 28.96
CA ALA A 175 -6.27 39.89 28.58
C ALA A 175 -5.48 40.16 27.28
N ALA A 176 -5.69 41.34 26.69
CA ALA A 176 -4.83 41.95 25.68
C ALA A 176 -3.80 42.90 26.37
N ALA A 177 -2.88 43.64 25.72
CA ALA A 177 -2.59 43.87 24.30
C ALA A 177 -1.13 44.35 24.16
N SER A 178 -0.59 44.41 22.93
CA SER A 178 -0.12 45.68 22.31
C SER A 178 0.59 45.45 20.98
N SER A 179 0.22 46.23 19.97
CA SER A 179 0.94 46.36 18.70
C SER A 179 1.89 47.55 18.72
N ILE A 180 2.98 47.49 17.94
CA ILE A 180 3.71 48.69 17.49
C ILE A 180 3.84 48.60 15.98
N ALA A 181 3.53 49.69 15.27
CA ALA A 181 3.62 49.76 13.81
C ALA A 181 4.62 50.84 13.39
N SER A 182 5.25 50.67 12.22
CA SER A 182 5.98 51.74 11.51
C SER A 182 6.10 51.40 10.02
N ALA A 183 5.70 52.35 9.18
CA ALA A 183 6.15 52.50 7.79
C ALA A 183 7.14 53.71 7.75
N ALA A 184 7.76 54.17 6.66
CA ALA A 184 7.79 53.86 5.22
C ALA A 184 9.24 54.15 4.73
N SER A 185 9.66 54.36 3.46
CA SER A 185 9.03 54.61 2.16
C SER A 185 10.01 54.24 1.00
N ASP A 186 9.56 54.40 -0.26
CA ASP A 186 10.33 54.92 -1.41
C ASP A 186 11.53 54.12 -2.01
N ALA A 187 11.81 54.15 -3.33
CA ALA A 187 11.03 54.63 -4.49
C ALA A 187 11.64 54.14 -5.84
N ALA A 188 10.96 54.52 -6.94
CA ALA A 188 11.43 54.65 -8.34
C ALA A 188 11.30 53.46 -9.33
N ALA A 189 10.80 53.79 -10.52
CA ALA A 189 10.89 53.03 -11.78
C ALA A 189 11.61 53.95 -12.82
N ILE A 190 11.53 53.92 -14.17
CA ILE A 190 10.66 53.38 -15.25
C ILE A 190 11.53 53.47 -16.55
N PRO A 191 11.05 53.31 -17.82
CA PRO A 191 9.95 52.53 -18.44
C PRO A 191 10.40 51.75 -19.71
N ALA A 192 9.52 50.94 -20.33
CA ALA A 192 9.37 50.72 -21.80
C ALA A 192 8.37 49.57 -22.10
N SER A 193 7.84 49.37 -23.32
CA SER A 193 7.08 50.27 -24.21
C SER A 193 6.56 49.48 -25.44
N THR A 194 5.25 49.33 -25.52
CA THR A 194 4.39 49.27 -26.73
C THR A 194 4.84 48.57 -28.03
N ALA A 195 4.06 47.58 -28.47
CA ALA A 195 3.73 47.39 -29.90
C ALA A 195 2.32 46.75 -30.04
N LEU A 196 1.50 47.25 -30.97
CA LEU A 196 0.21 46.65 -31.36
C LEU A 196 0.34 45.97 -32.72
N VAL A 197 -0.31 44.82 -32.91
CA VAL A 197 -0.88 44.43 -34.21
C VAL A 197 -2.24 43.73 -34.00
N THR A 198 -3.25 44.18 -34.74
CA THR A 198 -4.48 43.45 -35.05
C THR A 198 -4.72 43.54 -36.56
N PRO A 199 -5.38 42.57 -37.19
CA PRO A 199 -6.72 42.91 -37.66
C PRO A 199 -7.75 41.76 -37.67
N ALA A 200 -9.02 42.18 -37.74
CA ALA A 200 -10.17 41.51 -38.36
C ALA A 200 -10.64 40.12 -37.85
N ALA A 201 -11.92 40.06 -37.50
CA ALA A 201 -12.67 38.83 -37.30
C ALA A 201 -13.54 38.49 -38.52
N ILE A 202 -13.89 37.22 -38.67
CA ILE A 202 -15.05 36.76 -39.45
C ILE A 202 -15.79 35.70 -38.63
N SER A 203 -17.10 35.86 -38.49
CA SER A 203 -17.97 34.99 -37.68
C SER A 203 -18.83 34.09 -38.57
N SER A 204 -18.95 32.82 -38.22
CA SER A 204 -20.14 32.01 -38.52
C SER A 204 -20.24 30.83 -37.55
N LEU A 205 -21.46 30.32 -37.32
CA LEU A 205 -21.79 29.43 -36.22
C LEU A 205 -21.96 27.98 -36.69
N SER A 206 -21.57 27.01 -35.86
CA SER A 206 -22.42 25.85 -35.52
C SER A 206 -21.86 25.05 -34.36
N SER A 207 -22.63 24.95 -33.27
CA SER A 207 -22.42 23.96 -32.22
C SER A 207 -22.92 22.58 -32.69
N PRO A 208 -22.46 21.49 -32.09
CA PRO A 208 -23.21 20.97 -30.95
C PRO A 208 -22.36 20.82 -29.67
N SER A 209 -23.02 20.85 -28.52
CA SER A 209 -22.38 20.73 -27.21
C SER A 209 -21.91 19.28 -26.95
N SER A 210 -20.61 19.04 -27.07
CA SER A 210 -19.96 17.97 -26.30
C SER A 210 -19.69 18.47 -24.87
N ILE A 211 -19.96 17.64 -23.87
CA ILE A 211 -19.65 17.98 -22.48
C ILE A 211 -18.14 17.95 -22.33
N ALA A 212 -17.54 19.12 -22.10
CA ALA A 212 -16.13 19.25 -21.80
C ALA A 212 -15.86 18.68 -20.39
N VAL A 213 -15.62 17.37 -20.33
CA VAL A 213 -14.95 16.77 -19.18
C VAL A 213 -13.53 17.34 -19.18
N THR A 214 -13.29 18.33 -18.32
CA THR A 214 -11.94 18.81 -18.01
C THR A 214 -11.21 17.67 -17.29
N ALA A 215 -10.71 16.71 -18.05
CA ALA A 215 -9.72 15.77 -17.57
C ALA A 215 -8.52 16.61 -17.11
N ALA A 216 -8.35 16.71 -15.80
CA ALA A 216 -7.13 17.26 -15.25
C ALA A 216 -6.01 16.31 -15.70
N THR A 217 -5.19 16.77 -16.65
CA THR A 217 -3.96 16.08 -17.01
C THR A 217 -3.09 16.10 -15.76
N ALA A 218 -3.15 15.02 -14.98
CA ALA A 218 -2.26 14.83 -13.85
C ALA A 218 -0.85 14.78 -14.42
N THR A 219 -0.15 15.91 -14.34
CA THR A 219 1.27 15.96 -14.65
C THR A 219 1.94 15.02 -13.68
N VAL A 220 2.50 13.93 -14.20
CA VAL A 220 3.51 13.15 -13.50
C VAL A 220 4.51 14.17 -12.90
N PRO A 221 4.94 13.99 -11.64
CA PRO A 221 5.85 14.92 -10.98
C PRO A 221 7.17 15.12 -11.75
N THR A 222 8.08 15.94 -11.22
CA THR A 222 9.46 16.07 -11.75
C THR A 222 10.50 15.33 -10.90
N GLY A 223 10.05 14.61 -9.88
CA GLY A 223 10.87 13.69 -9.10
C GLY A 223 10.01 12.72 -8.30
N ASP A 224 10.60 12.15 -7.25
CA ASP A 224 9.87 11.30 -6.31
C ASP A 224 9.01 12.17 -5.36
N PRO A 225 7.72 11.86 -5.12
CA PRO A 225 6.83 12.71 -4.34
C PRO A 225 7.20 12.82 -2.86
N THR A 226 7.83 13.93 -2.48
CA THR A 226 8.08 14.32 -1.07
C THR A 226 6.88 14.96 -0.37
N ALA A 227 5.75 15.09 -1.07
CA ALA A 227 4.49 15.59 -0.54
C ALA A 227 3.33 14.69 -1.02
N PRO A 228 2.20 14.63 -0.29
CA PRO A 228 1.09 13.75 -0.66
C PRO A 228 0.45 14.13 -2.01
N LEU A 229 0.38 13.16 -2.94
CA LEU A 229 -0.22 13.30 -4.27
C LEU A 229 -1.30 12.23 -4.51
N PRO A 230 -2.39 12.50 -5.24
CA PRO A 230 -3.38 11.48 -5.60
C PRO A 230 -2.74 10.30 -6.34
N VAL A 231 -3.15 9.07 -6.02
CA VAL A 231 -2.70 7.86 -6.72
C VAL A 231 -3.81 7.23 -7.57
N THR A 232 -3.44 6.60 -8.69
CA THR A 232 -4.44 6.03 -9.63
C THR A 232 -4.84 4.58 -9.32
N ARG A 233 -4.14 3.90 -8.41
CA ARG A 233 -4.54 2.59 -7.86
C ARG A 233 -4.83 2.72 -6.36
N ALA A 234 -5.62 1.80 -5.81
CA ALA A 234 -5.80 1.59 -4.37
C ALA A 234 -6.20 2.82 -3.52
N GLY A 235 -6.90 3.79 -4.11
CA GLY A 235 -7.97 4.52 -3.42
C GLY A 235 -7.56 5.59 -2.41
N GLY A 236 -6.54 6.40 -2.69
CA GLY A 236 -6.21 7.52 -1.80
C GLY A 236 -5.12 8.45 -2.33
N VAL A 237 -4.26 8.86 -1.39
CA VAL A 237 -3.15 9.78 -1.60
C VAL A 237 -1.86 9.06 -1.21
N LEU A 238 -0.80 9.25 -1.98
CA LEU A 238 0.56 8.82 -1.68
C LEU A 238 0.99 9.37 -0.31
N ASP A 239 1.53 8.50 0.54
CA ASP A 239 2.17 8.89 1.81
C ASP A 239 3.69 8.79 1.61
N PRO A 240 4.42 9.92 1.53
CA PRO A 240 5.87 9.91 1.29
C PRO A 240 6.66 9.14 2.36
N SER A 241 6.16 9.12 3.60
CA SER A 241 6.80 8.40 4.71
C SER A 241 6.62 6.90 4.55
N ALA A 242 5.40 6.44 4.25
CA ALA A 242 5.11 5.03 4.04
C ALA A 242 5.74 4.48 2.74
N ALA A 243 5.90 5.34 1.73
CA ALA A 243 6.66 5.01 0.50
C ALA A 243 8.17 4.89 0.79
N ALA A 244 8.75 5.80 1.57
CA ALA A 244 10.17 5.77 1.95
C ALA A 244 10.52 4.60 2.90
N GLU A 245 9.60 4.21 3.79
CA GLU A 245 9.72 2.98 4.59
C GLU A 245 9.69 1.74 3.68
N ALA A 246 8.65 1.62 2.85
CA ALA A 246 8.41 0.45 2.02
C ALA A 246 9.47 0.26 0.91
N ASN A 247 10.18 1.32 0.52
CA ASN A 247 11.22 1.30 -0.51
C ASN A 247 12.55 1.87 0.01
N ALA A 248 12.90 1.59 1.27
CA ALA A 248 14.14 2.06 1.86
C ALA A 248 15.41 1.62 1.08
N LEU A 249 16.31 2.57 0.80
CA LEU A 249 17.54 2.36 0.04
C LEU A 249 18.44 1.26 0.66
N ASP A 250 18.75 0.24 -0.13
CA ASP A 250 19.73 -0.79 0.22
C ASP A 250 21.16 -0.25 0.12
N ASN A 251 21.65 0.32 1.23
CA ASN A 251 23.03 0.81 1.37
C ASN A 251 24.11 -0.30 1.25
N THR A 252 23.73 -1.57 1.08
CA THR A 252 24.66 -2.68 0.78
C THR A 252 24.63 -3.12 -0.69
N ALA A 253 23.82 -2.46 -1.53
CA ALA A 253 23.63 -2.82 -2.93
C ALA A 253 24.89 -2.59 -3.80
N VAL A 254 25.40 -3.67 -4.41
CA VAL A 254 26.44 -3.63 -5.44
C VAL A 254 25.79 -3.51 -6.81
N LYS A 255 25.75 -2.29 -7.33
CA LYS A 255 25.26 -1.95 -8.66
C LYS A 255 26.28 -2.36 -9.74
N ALA A 256 25.82 -3.06 -10.78
CA ALA A 256 26.58 -3.31 -12.00
C ALA A 256 26.42 -2.16 -13.02
N PHE A 257 25.23 -1.57 -13.06
CA PHE A 257 24.89 -0.32 -13.72
C PHE A 257 24.06 0.53 -12.75
N SER A 258 24.17 1.86 -12.84
CA SER A 258 23.39 2.79 -12.02
C SER A 258 22.79 3.89 -12.88
N SER A 259 21.55 4.28 -12.59
CA SER A 259 20.76 5.24 -13.38
C SER A 259 20.71 4.95 -14.89
N ALA A 260 20.76 3.68 -15.29
CA ALA A 260 20.79 3.28 -16.69
C ALA A 260 19.37 3.17 -17.27
N ALA A 261 19.22 3.48 -18.55
CA ALA A 261 17.99 3.22 -19.29
C ALA A 261 17.93 1.75 -19.75
N LEU A 262 16.74 1.14 -19.66
CA LEU A 262 16.46 -0.19 -20.19
C LEU A 262 15.58 -0.07 -21.44
N LYS A 263 16.16 -0.36 -22.61
CA LYS A 263 15.50 -0.21 -23.92
C LYS A 263 15.08 -1.56 -24.48
N ASP A 264 13.84 -1.70 -24.93
CA ASP A 264 13.39 -2.92 -25.60
C ASP A 264 13.91 -3.01 -27.05
N ALA A 265 13.55 -4.09 -27.74
CA ALA A 265 13.91 -4.30 -29.15
C ALA A 265 13.26 -3.29 -30.14
N SER A 266 12.20 -2.56 -29.74
CA SER A 266 11.64 -1.45 -30.53
C SER A 266 12.30 -0.09 -30.24
N GLY A 267 13.16 0.00 -29.23
CA GLY A 267 13.88 1.21 -28.83
C GLY A 267 13.14 2.08 -27.81
N GLN A 268 12.04 1.61 -27.23
CA GLN A 268 11.33 2.24 -26.13
C GLN A 268 11.98 1.94 -24.79
N CYS A 269 12.00 2.92 -23.89
CA CYS A 269 12.54 2.79 -22.54
C CYS A 269 11.48 2.32 -21.54
N LEU A 270 11.85 1.46 -20.58
CA LEU A 270 11.05 1.20 -19.39
C LEU A 270 10.82 2.51 -18.61
N PHE A 271 9.56 2.77 -18.27
CA PHE A 271 9.09 3.95 -17.55
C PHE A 271 8.25 3.56 -16.33
N VAL A 272 8.55 4.19 -15.18
CA VAL A 272 7.77 4.10 -13.94
C VAL A 272 7.01 5.41 -13.68
N ASP A 273 5.76 5.34 -13.25
CA ASP A 273 5.01 6.50 -12.70
C ASP A 273 4.85 6.32 -11.19
N PRO A 274 5.48 7.17 -10.33
CA PRO A 274 5.39 7.04 -8.88
C PRO A 274 3.96 7.20 -8.34
N THR A 275 3.03 7.76 -9.12
CA THR A 275 1.62 7.95 -8.75
C THR A 275 0.69 6.85 -9.25
N ALA A 276 1.19 5.90 -10.05
CA ALA A 276 0.38 4.79 -10.59
C ALA A 276 0.30 3.54 -9.70
N GLY A 277 0.80 3.64 -8.47
CA GLY A 277 0.77 2.60 -7.44
C GLY A 277 -0.35 2.81 -6.42
N ASP A 278 -0.18 2.15 -5.27
CA ASP A 278 -0.88 2.47 -4.03
C ASP A 278 -0.17 3.59 -3.23
N PHE A 279 -0.65 3.88 -2.02
CA PHE A 279 -0.12 4.94 -1.17
C PHE A 279 1.36 4.78 -0.76
N ARG A 280 1.95 3.58 -0.93
CA ARG A 280 3.36 3.27 -0.64
C ARG A 280 4.21 3.15 -1.91
N GLN A 281 3.70 3.58 -3.06
CA GLN A 281 4.29 3.33 -4.38
C GLN A 281 4.43 1.84 -4.74
N ASN A 282 3.77 0.94 -4.01
CA ASN A 282 3.68 -0.45 -4.39
C ASN A 282 2.66 -0.61 -5.53
N LEU A 283 2.75 -1.71 -6.29
CA LEU A 283 1.81 -2.06 -7.36
C LEU A 283 1.80 -1.09 -8.58
N ILE A 284 2.79 -0.19 -8.73
CA ILE A 284 2.93 0.64 -9.94
C ILE A 284 3.10 -0.28 -11.16
N PRO A 285 2.29 -0.16 -12.22
CA PRO A 285 2.52 -0.89 -13.47
C PRO A 285 3.64 -0.23 -14.28
N ILE A 286 4.59 -1.01 -14.79
CA ILE A 286 5.65 -0.49 -15.67
C ILE A 286 5.08 -0.29 -17.09
N THR A 287 5.48 0.80 -17.75
CA THR A 287 5.15 1.08 -19.16
C THR A 287 6.41 1.19 -20.01
N LEU A 288 6.24 1.15 -21.33
CA LEU A 288 7.30 1.46 -22.29
C LEU A 288 6.96 2.78 -22.99
N GLN A 289 7.91 3.71 -23.03
CA GLN A 289 7.74 5.05 -23.58
C GLN A 289 8.91 5.44 -24.50
N ALA A 290 8.78 6.54 -25.23
CA ALA A 290 9.92 7.09 -25.97
C ALA A 290 11.04 7.45 -24.98
N CYS A 291 12.28 7.08 -25.30
CA CYS A 291 13.41 7.36 -24.41
C CYS A 291 13.67 8.87 -24.30
N ASP A 292 13.54 9.42 -23.09
CA ASP A 292 13.70 10.86 -22.81
C ASP A 292 14.87 11.18 -21.87
N GLY A 293 15.45 10.16 -21.21
CA GLY A 293 16.54 10.34 -20.25
C GLY A 293 16.09 10.88 -18.89
N SER A 294 14.78 10.93 -18.62
CA SER A 294 14.24 11.33 -17.34
C SER A 294 14.51 10.29 -16.25
N GLN A 295 14.44 10.73 -14.99
CA GLN A 295 14.55 9.85 -13.82
C GLN A 295 13.43 8.78 -13.74
N TYR A 296 12.32 8.94 -14.47
CA TYR A 296 11.29 7.91 -14.66
C TYR A 296 11.76 6.72 -15.50
N GLN A 297 12.88 6.86 -16.21
CA GLN A 297 13.50 5.85 -17.06
C GLN A 297 14.89 5.43 -16.54
N ALA A 298 15.25 5.80 -15.32
CA ALA A 298 16.53 5.50 -14.69
C ALA A 298 16.45 4.26 -13.79
N TRP A 299 17.29 3.26 -14.06
CA TRP A 299 17.27 1.96 -13.40
C TRP A 299 18.65 1.57 -12.85
N ASP A 300 18.66 1.00 -11.65
CA ASP A 300 19.83 0.40 -11.03
C ASP A 300 19.78 -1.13 -11.18
N ILE A 301 20.90 -1.71 -11.60
CA ILE A 301 21.02 -3.15 -11.85
C ILE A 301 21.86 -3.76 -10.72
N VAL A 302 21.20 -4.34 -9.71
CA VAL A 302 21.82 -4.71 -8.42
C VAL A 302 22.20 -6.19 -8.39
N THR A 303 23.50 -6.47 -8.46
CA THR A 303 24.08 -7.84 -8.47
C THR A 303 24.23 -8.49 -7.10
N SER A 304 24.20 -7.72 -6.00
CA SER A 304 24.10 -8.23 -4.62
C SER A 304 23.68 -7.12 -3.65
N GLY A 305 23.15 -7.48 -2.48
CA GLY A 305 22.75 -6.56 -1.40
C GLY A 305 21.95 -7.28 -0.30
N LYS A 306 21.29 -6.54 0.60
CA LYS A 306 20.28 -7.04 1.56
C LYS A 306 19.22 -7.85 0.80
N HIS A 307 18.83 -7.36 -0.37
CA HIS A 307 17.74 -7.91 -1.17
C HIS A 307 18.18 -8.88 -2.27
N ASN A 308 19.48 -9.12 -2.46
CA ASN A 308 20.00 -10.10 -3.41
C ASN A 308 21.26 -10.79 -2.87
N ASN A 309 21.16 -12.08 -2.58
CA ASN A 309 22.29 -12.94 -2.24
C ASN A 309 22.49 -14.11 -3.23
N VAL A 310 21.83 -14.06 -4.40
CA VAL A 310 21.79 -15.13 -5.38
C VAL A 310 22.72 -14.82 -6.55
N ALA A 311 23.82 -15.56 -6.65
CA ALA A 311 24.79 -15.42 -7.73
C ALA A 311 24.15 -15.61 -9.12
N ASN A 312 24.71 -14.90 -10.11
CA ASN A 312 24.24 -14.86 -11.50
C ASN A 312 22.79 -14.34 -11.67
N SER A 313 22.33 -13.49 -10.74
CA SER A 313 21.04 -12.82 -10.82
C SER A 313 21.10 -11.37 -10.34
N VAL A 314 20.18 -10.54 -10.81
CA VAL A 314 20.03 -9.14 -10.44
C VAL A 314 18.62 -8.81 -9.97
N LEU A 315 18.52 -7.78 -9.14
CA LEU A 315 17.31 -6.97 -9.04
C LEU A 315 17.39 -5.86 -10.09
N VAL A 316 16.25 -5.54 -10.72
CA VAL A 316 16.07 -4.33 -11.51
C VAL A 316 15.33 -3.34 -10.63
N VAL A 317 16.00 -2.26 -10.23
CA VAL A 317 15.53 -1.31 -9.21
C VAL A 317 15.28 0.04 -9.84
N SER A 318 14.17 0.69 -9.47
CA SER A 318 13.86 2.07 -9.86
C SER A 318 14.84 3.03 -9.18
N SER A 319 15.68 3.75 -9.93
CA SER A 319 16.59 4.76 -9.33
C SER A 319 15.83 5.94 -8.73
N LEU A 320 14.57 6.13 -9.14
CA LEU A 320 13.67 7.15 -8.62
C LEU A 320 13.06 6.75 -7.26
N THR A 321 12.35 5.63 -7.25
CA THR A 321 11.46 5.21 -6.14
C THR A 321 12.06 4.10 -5.27
N GLN A 322 13.27 3.61 -5.60
CA GLN A 322 14.01 2.52 -4.93
C GLN A 322 13.28 1.16 -4.82
N GLY A 323 12.06 1.05 -5.36
CA GLY A 323 11.35 -0.22 -5.50
C GLY A 323 11.99 -1.16 -6.52
N CYS A 324 11.68 -2.45 -6.39
CA CYS A 324 12.17 -3.52 -7.27
C CYS A 324 11.09 -3.95 -8.29
N LEU A 325 11.51 -4.21 -9.53
CA LEU A 325 10.69 -4.86 -10.55
C LEU A 325 10.28 -6.26 -10.08
N ASN A 326 8.97 -6.53 -10.02
CA ASN A 326 8.40 -7.76 -9.45
C ASN A 326 7.40 -8.41 -10.42
N PHE A 327 7.57 -9.70 -10.68
CA PHE A 327 6.59 -10.53 -11.40
C PHE A 327 5.73 -11.37 -10.45
N ASP A 328 4.42 -11.17 -10.51
CA ASP A 328 3.42 -11.96 -9.79
C ASP A 328 2.40 -12.60 -10.75
N PRO A 329 2.50 -13.91 -11.05
CA PRO A 329 1.60 -14.61 -11.97
C PRO A 329 0.16 -14.79 -11.44
N ARG A 330 -0.14 -14.36 -10.21
CA ARG A 330 -1.50 -14.42 -9.62
C ARG A 330 -2.36 -13.20 -10.00
N ARG A 331 -1.73 -12.18 -10.59
CA ARG A 331 -2.36 -10.93 -11.05
C ARG A 331 -3.06 -11.17 -12.39
N PRO A 332 -4.06 -10.34 -12.77
CA PRO A 332 -4.59 -10.35 -14.13
C PRO A 332 -3.53 -9.89 -15.14
N ALA A 333 -3.68 -10.30 -16.40
CA ALA A 333 -2.88 -9.80 -17.52
C ALA A 333 -2.99 -8.27 -17.61
N GLY A 334 -1.87 -7.62 -17.97
CA GLY A 334 -1.68 -6.16 -17.89
C GLY A 334 -1.19 -5.66 -16.52
N ASP A 335 -1.19 -6.51 -15.50
CA ASP A 335 -0.86 -6.17 -14.11
C ASP A 335 0.05 -7.20 -13.41
N THR A 336 0.62 -8.14 -14.18
CA THR A 336 1.53 -9.20 -13.69
C THR A 336 2.92 -8.69 -13.37
N VAL A 337 3.34 -7.59 -13.98
CA VAL A 337 4.62 -6.93 -13.74
C VAL A 337 4.38 -5.58 -13.10
N ILE A 338 4.98 -5.37 -11.94
CA ILE A 338 4.78 -4.19 -11.11
C ILE A 338 6.07 -3.75 -10.42
N MET A 339 6.13 -2.50 -10.01
CA MET A 339 7.05 -2.06 -8.95
C MET A 339 6.55 -2.59 -7.62
N PHE A 340 7.46 -3.10 -6.81
CA PHE A 340 7.16 -3.53 -5.46
C PHE A 340 8.37 -3.40 -4.55
N SER A 341 8.14 -3.12 -3.27
CA SER A 341 9.12 -3.13 -2.19
C SER A 341 10.12 -4.28 -2.34
N CYS A 342 11.42 -3.95 -2.34
CA CYS A 342 12.47 -4.94 -2.51
C CYS A 342 12.42 -6.02 -1.41
N GLY A 343 12.67 -7.26 -1.79
CA GLY A 343 12.49 -8.44 -0.94
C GLY A 343 11.06 -8.99 -0.87
N GLY A 344 10.11 -8.44 -1.64
CA GLY A 344 8.80 -9.06 -1.89
C GLY A 344 7.75 -8.91 -0.79
N ARG A 345 7.93 -7.97 0.15
CA ARG A 345 6.90 -7.59 1.14
C ARG A 345 6.67 -6.08 1.12
N ALA A 346 5.40 -5.66 1.18
CA ALA A 346 4.92 -4.27 0.99
C ALA A 346 5.35 -3.25 2.07
N ASP A 347 6.27 -3.64 2.93
CA ASP A 347 6.82 -2.93 4.08
C ASP A 347 8.36 -2.87 4.04
N GLY A 348 9.01 -3.36 2.97
CA GLY A 348 10.46 -3.29 2.79
C GLY A 348 11.29 -4.17 3.75
N ASP A 349 10.65 -4.90 4.69
CA ASP A 349 11.35 -5.76 5.66
C ASP A 349 11.88 -7.08 5.03
N GLY A 350 11.45 -7.36 3.80
CA GLY A 350 11.78 -8.57 3.06
C GLY A 350 13.29 -8.73 2.84
N LEU A 351 13.70 -9.98 2.61
CA LEU A 351 15.07 -10.30 2.23
C LEU A 351 15.15 -10.51 0.72
N VAL A 352 15.18 -11.75 0.25
CA VAL A 352 15.32 -12.11 -1.17
C VAL A 352 14.06 -12.87 -1.62
N THR A 353 13.55 -12.55 -2.81
CA THR A 353 12.39 -13.23 -3.42
C THR A 353 12.65 -13.60 -4.88
N ASN A 354 12.25 -14.81 -5.28
CA ASN A 354 12.35 -15.28 -6.66
C ASN A 354 11.44 -14.50 -7.64
N SER A 355 10.53 -13.64 -7.13
CA SER A 355 9.68 -12.77 -7.95
C SER A 355 10.36 -11.49 -8.45
N GLN A 356 11.52 -11.12 -7.88
CA GLN A 356 12.26 -9.89 -8.23
C GLN A 356 13.66 -10.17 -8.82
N LEU A 357 14.09 -11.44 -8.84
CA LEU A 357 15.37 -11.84 -9.40
C LEU A 357 15.26 -12.18 -10.89
N PHE A 358 16.21 -11.69 -11.67
CA PHE A 358 16.35 -11.93 -13.11
C PHE A 358 17.76 -12.47 -13.43
N PRO A 359 17.94 -13.48 -14.29
CA PRO A 359 19.25 -14.01 -14.67
C PRO A 359 20.18 -12.95 -15.28
N PHE A 360 21.41 -12.89 -14.78
CA PHE A 360 22.44 -11.95 -15.24
C PHE A 360 23.81 -12.56 -14.96
N ILE A 361 24.42 -13.14 -16.00
CA ILE A 361 25.53 -14.10 -15.84
C ILE A 361 26.89 -13.41 -15.91
N GLU A 362 27.03 -12.39 -16.77
CA GLU A 362 28.32 -11.73 -17.01
C GLU A 362 28.30 -10.28 -16.49
N LYS A 363 29.25 -9.92 -15.61
CA LYS A 363 29.33 -8.56 -15.07
C LYS A 363 29.74 -7.58 -16.16
N GLY A 364 28.83 -6.66 -16.50
CA GLY A 364 29.00 -5.72 -17.61
C GLY A 364 28.26 -6.13 -18.90
N GLN A 365 27.52 -7.24 -18.89
CA GLN A 365 26.60 -7.61 -19.96
C GLN A 365 25.58 -6.49 -20.19
N THR A 366 25.53 -5.94 -21.41
CA THR A 366 24.67 -4.79 -21.76
C THR A 366 23.29 -5.18 -22.32
N ASN A 367 22.95 -6.48 -22.39
CA ASN A 367 21.62 -6.95 -22.80
C ASN A 367 21.07 -7.91 -21.74
N ILE A 368 19.95 -7.57 -21.09
CA ILE A 368 19.29 -8.40 -20.08
C ILE A 368 18.00 -9.02 -20.64
N LEU A 369 17.83 -10.32 -20.46
CA LEU A 369 16.54 -10.99 -20.67
C LEU A 369 15.77 -10.95 -19.35
N LEU A 370 14.64 -10.24 -19.31
CA LEU A 370 13.79 -10.17 -18.12
C LEU A 370 12.96 -11.45 -17.99
N ALA A 371 13.61 -12.58 -17.69
CA ALA A 371 13.00 -13.86 -17.36
C ALA A 371 12.99 -14.03 -15.82
N PRO A 372 11.90 -13.72 -15.09
CA PRO A 372 11.91 -13.76 -13.64
C PRO A 372 12.09 -15.19 -13.12
N VAL A 373 12.81 -15.37 -12.01
CA VAL A 373 13.19 -16.72 -11.50
C VAL A 373 11.96 -17.57 -11.15
N ASN A 374 10.90 -16.99 -10.56
CA ASN A 374 9.62 -17.68 -10.35
C ASN A 374 8.84 -18.00 -11.65
N GLY A 375 9.27 -17.47 -12.80
CA GLY A 375 8.81 -17.83 -14.15
C GLY A 375 9.53 -19.03 -14.77
N ASN A 376 10.47 -19.67 -14.05
CA ASN A 376 11.13 -20.93 -14.43
C ASN A 376 11.69 -20.95 -15.88
N ASN A 377 12.30 -19.85 -16.33
CA ASN A 377 12.82 -19.64 -17.71
C ASN A 377 11.80 -19.85 -18.85
N SER A 378 10.51 -20.00 -18.51
CA SER A 378 9.41 -20.23 -19.45
C SER A 378 8.62 -18.94 -19.69
N THR A 379 8.53 -18.10 -18.65
CA THR A 379 7.98 -16.75 -18.72
C THR A 379 9.09 -15.71 -18.90
N CYS A 380 8.89 -14.79 -19.85
CA CYS A 380 9.71 -13.61 -20.08
C CYS A 380 8.82 -12.37 -20.00
N LEU A 381 9.37 -11.22 -19.62
CA LEU A 381 8.63 -9.96 -19.58
C LEU A 381 8.84 -9.19 -20.89
N ALA A 382 7.75 -8.69 -21.48
CA ALA A 382 7.76 -7.95 -22.75
C ALA A 382 6.65 -6.90 -22.78
N ALA A 383 6.71 -5.98 -23.76
CA ALA A 383 5.62 -5.05 -24.00
C ALA A 383 4.35 -5.78 -24.47
N ASN A 384 3.21 -5.54 -23.81
CA ASN A 384 1.92 -5.95 -24.31
C ASN A 384 1.31 -4.88 -25.24
N ALA A 385 0.19 -5.21 -25.90
CA ALA A 385 -0.46 -4.33 -26.88
C ALA A 385 -0.98 -2.99 -26.33
N ALA A 386 -0.96 -2.79 -25.00
CA ALA A 386 -1.31 -1.54 -24.33
C ALA A 386 -0.08 -0.72 -23.86
N GLY A 387 1.13 -1.10 -24.27
CA GLY A 387 2.37 -0.42 -23.89
C GLY A 387 2.79 -0.63 -22.42
N LYS A 388 2.19 -1.61 -21.73
CA LYS A 388 2.63 -2.06 -20.40
C LYS A 388 3.64 -3.18 -20.53
N LEU A 389 4.62 -3.21 -19.62
CA LEU A 389 5.46 -4.39 -19.44
C LEU A 389 4.61 -5.48 -18.75
N ASP A 390 4.64 -6.70 -19.28
CA ASP A 390 3.75 -7.79 -18.88
C ASP A 390 4.39 -9.15 -19.18
N SER A 391 3.81 -10.24 -18.67
CA SER A 391 4.33 -11.59 -18.90
C SER A 391 3.94 -12.17 -20.25
N THR A 392 4.90 -12.79 -20.94
CA THR A 392 4.71 -13.59 -22.15
C THR A 392 5.52 -14.89 -22.07
N THR A 393 5.34 -15.80 -23.04
CA THR A 393 6.20 -16.98 -23.19
C THR A 393 7.56 -16.55 -23.74
N CYS A 394 8.64 -17.08 -23.18
CA CYS A 394 9.98 -16.84 -23.69
C CYS A 394 10.15 -17.39 -25.12
N SER A 395 10.43 -16.53 -26.10
CA SER A 395 10.72 -16.90 -27.50
C SER A 395 12.02 -17.71 -27.64
N ASP A 396 12.23 -18.41 -28.76
CA ASP A 396 13.55 -18.99 -29.07
C ASP A 396 14.57 -17.89 -29.43
N ASP A 397 14.16 -16.90 -30.22
CA ASP A 397 14.91 -15.65 -30.38
C ASP A 397 14.83 -14.80 -29.11
N LYS A 398 15.81 -14.97 -28.22
CA LYS A 398 15.91 -14.18 -26.98
C LYS A 398 16.25 -12.70 -27.25
N ALA A 399 16.76 -12.33 -28.43
CA ALA A 399 17.20 -10.96 -28.69
C ALA A 399 16.01 -10.00 -28.79
N SER A 400 14.94 -10.37 -29.51
CA SER A 400 13.71 -9.58 -29.61
C SER A 400 12.90 -9.47 -28.31
N GLN A 401 13.22 -10.26 -27.27
CA GLN A 401 12.68 -10.13 -25.91
C GLN A 401 13.70 -9.60 -24.89
N SER A 402 14.91 -9.22 -25.32
CA SER A 402 15.94 -8.66 -24.45
C SER A 402 15.86 -7.15 -24.38
N PHE A 403 16.35 -6.59 -23.26
CA PHE A 403 16.44 -5.16 -23.03
C PHE A 403 17.91 -4.72 -23.04
N THR A 404 18.24 -3.76 -23.89
CA THR A 404 19.56 -3.13 -23.91
C THR A 404 19.69 -2.16 -22.73
N ILE A 405 20.69 -2.40 -21.89
CA ILE A 405 21.11 -1.52 -20.80
C ILE A 405 21.98 -0.42 -21.39
N VAL A 406 21.56 0.84 -21.26
CA VAL A 406 22.24 2.01 -21.81
C VAL A 406 22.54 2.99 -20.69
N THR A 407 23.82 3.26 -20.44
CA THR A 407 24.22 4.35 -19.55
C THR A 407 23.90 5.70 -20.19
N THR A 408 23.45 6.66 -19.38
CA THR A 408 23.48 8.08 -19.74
C THR A 408 24.81 8.65 -19.29
N ASP A 409 25.65 9.03 -20.27
CA ASP A 409 26.96 9.65 -20.06
C ASP A 409 26.84 11.17 -19.77
#